data_AF-A0A7J4TU78-F1
#
_entry.id   AF-A0A7J4TU78-F1
#
_cell.length_a   1.000
_cell.length_b   1.000
_cell.length_c   1.000
_cell.angle_alpha   90.00
_cell.angle_beta   90.00
_cell.angle_gamma   90.00
#
_symmetry.space_group_name_H-M   'P 1'
#
loop_
_entity.id
_entity.type
_entity.pdbx_description
1 polymer ?
#
loop_
_entity_poly.entity_id
_entity_poly.type
_entity_poly.pdbx_seq_one_letter_code
_entity_poly.pdbx_strand_id
1 'polypeptide(L)' 'MKYTQKHLLGLGGIIGVVSGILLAIPSFGNEHYWLGAFGTLLTIIGLILLAISFGD' A
#
# COMPACT_ATOMS: atom_id res chain seq x y z
N MET A 1 19.10 4.78 -8.71
CA MET A 1 17.91 5.62 -9.00
C MET A 1 18.18 7.05 -8.59
N LYS A 2 17.69 8.06 -9.32
CA LYS A 2 17.79 9.47 -8.86
C LYS A 2 16.95 9.63 -7.58
N TYR A 3 17.40 10.46 -6.64
CA TYR A 3 16.71 10.73 -5.36
C TYR A 3 15.21 11.06 -5.54
N THR A 4 14.85 11.76 -6.62
CA THR A 4 13.46 12.10 -6.97
C THR A 4 12.58 10.86 -7.23
N GLN A 5 13.14 9.79 -7.83
CA GLN A 5 12.39 8.56 -8.12
C GLN A 5 12.17 7.73 -6.85
N LYS A 6 13.16 7.67 -5.96
CA LYS A 6 13.00 7.02 -4.64
C LYS A 6 11.90 7.74 -3.83
N HIS A 7 11.87 9.07 -3.85
CA HIS A 7 10.79 9.84 -3.19
C HIS A 7 9.39 9.59 -3.76
N LEU A 8 9.24 9.54 -5.10
CA LEU A 8 7.96 9.25 -5.74
C LEU A 8 7.46 7.83 -5.42
N LEU A 9 8.35 6.84 -5.40
CA LEU A 9 8.03 5.47 -5.00
C LEU A 9 7.65 5.39 -3.52
N GLY A 10 8.36 6.11 -2.65
CA GLY A 10 8.04 6.19 -1.23
C GLY A 10 6.66 6.82 -0.98
N LEU A 11 6.35 7.95 -1.64
CA LEU A 11 5.04 8.58 -1.55
C LEU A 11 3.93 7.67 -2.07
N GLY A 12 4.13 7.02 -3.22
CA GLY A 12 3.19 6.04 -3.77
C GLY A 12 2.98 4.85 -2.84
N GLY A 13 4.06 4.39 -2.20
CA GLY A 13 4.03 3.32 -1.20
C GLY A 13 3.20 3.70 0.03
N ILE A 14 3.42 4.88 0.61
CA ILE A 14 2.66 5.37 1.77
C ILE A 14 1.17 5.47 1.42
N ILE A 15 0.82 6.08 0.28
CA ILE A 15 -0.57 6.23 -0.15
C ILE A 15 -1.21 4.85 -0.33
N GLY A 16 -0.53 3.91 -1.00
CA GLY A 16 -1.02 2.55 -1.19
C GLY A 16 -1.25 1.79 0.13
N VAL A 17 -0.35 1.93 1.10
CA VAL A 17 -0.50 1.32 2.43
C VAL A 17 -1.68 1.92 3.17
N VAL A 18 -1.78 3.25 3.26
CA VAL A 18 -2.84 3.94 4.00
C VAL A 18 -4.21 3.64 3.38
N SER A 19 -4.35 3.79 2.06
CA SER A 19 -5.59 3.49 1.35
C SER A 19 -5.96 2.00 1.46
N GLY A 20 -4.99 1.10 1.37
CA GLY A 20 -5.22 -0.34 1.50
C GLY A 20 -5.72 -0.73 2.89
N ILE A 21 -5.13 -0.17 3.95
CA ILE A 21 -5.55 -0.42 5.35
C ILE A 21 -6.96 0.13 5.59
N LEU A 22 -7.24 1.35 5.13
CA LEU A 22 -8.55 1.98 5.26
C LEU A 22 -9.64 1.22 4.51
N LEU A 23 -9.32 0.53 3.41
CA LEU A 23 -10.27 -0.35 2.74
C LEU A 23 -10.39 -1.71 3.43
N ALA A 24 -9.27 -2.28 3.88
CA ALA A 24 -9.21 -3.64 4.39
C ALA A 24 -9.95 -3.79 5.72
N ILE A 25 -9.67 -2.91 6.70
CA ILE A 25 -10.24 -2.99 8.06
C ILE A 25 -11.79 -3.02 8.06
N PRO A 26 -12.49 -2.02 7.49
CA PRO A 26 -13.95 -2.02 7.51
C PRO A 26 -14.57 -3.11 6.63
N SER A 27 -13.85 -3.61 5.62
CA SER A 27 -14.37 -4.65 4.73
C SER A 27 -14.53 -5.99 5.42
N PHE A 28 -13.63 -6.35 6.35
CA PHE A 28 -13.78 -7.57 7.16
C PHE A 28 -14.95 -7.47 8.14
N GLY A 29 -15.25 -6.27 8.65
CA GLY A 29 -16.40 -6.03 9.54
C GLY A 29 -17.77 -6.10 8.86
N ASN A 30 -17.82 -5.90 7.54
CA ASN A 30 -19.05 -5.92 6.75
C ASN A 30 -19.19 -7.18 5.87
N GLU A 31 -18.42 -8.24 6.16
CA GLU A 31 -18.38 -9.50 5.38
C GLU A 31 -18.05 -9.33 3.89
N HIS A 32 -17.47 -8.19 3.51
CA HIS A 32 -17.03 -7.90 2.16
C HIS A 32 -15.58 -8.35 1.96
N TYR A 33 -15.36 -9.67 2.05
CA TYR A 33 -14.04 -10.28 1.98
C TYR A 33 -13.24 -9.94 0.72
N TRP A 34 -13.93 -9.76 -0.41
CA TRP A 34 -13.36 -9.33 -1.69
C TRP A 34 -12.73 -7.92 -1.61
N LEU A 35 -13.41 -6.96 -0.98
CA LEU A 35 -12.86 -5.63 -0.72
C LEU A 35 -11.73 -5.67 0.32
N GLY A 36 -11.84 -6.56 1.31
CA GLY A 36 -10.78 -6.82 2.29
C GLY A 36 -9.50 -7.35 1.65
N ALA A 37 -9.63 -8.32 0.76
CA ALA A 37 -8.53 -8.88 -0.03
C ALA A 37 -7.91 -7.84 -0.97
N PHE A 38 -8.74 -7.02 -1.63
CA PHE A 38 -8.26 -5.93 -2.47
C PHE A 38 -7.47 -4.89 -1.68
N GLY A 39 -7.97 -4.46 -0.52
CA GLY A 39 -7.27 -3.56 0.40
C GLY A 39 -5.94 -4.15 0.87
N THR A 40 -5.93 -5.44 1.24
CA THR A 40 -4.73 -6.16 1.65
C THR A 40 -3.68 -6.22 0.53
N LEU A 41 -4.09 -6.50 -0.71
CA LEU A 41 -3.22 -6.45 -1.89
C LEU A 41 -2.63 -5.06 -2.10
N LEU A 42 -3.46 -4.01 -1.98
CA LEU A 42 -3.01 -2.62 -2.08
C LEU A 42 -1.94 -2.29 -1.03
N THR A 43 -2.15 -2.75 0.20
CA THR A 43 -1.19 -2.59 1.30
C THR A 43 0.12 -3.31 1.01
N ILE A 44 0.08 -4.55 0.51
CA ILE A 44 1.29 -5.31 0.17
C ILE A 44 2.07 -4.60 -0.94
N ILE A 45 1.40 -4.16 -2.02
CA ILE A 45 2.03 -3.42 -3.11
C ILE A 45 2.64 -2.12 -2.58
N GLY A 46 1.93 -1.40 -1.72
CA GLY A 46 2.43 -0.18 -1.08
C GLY A 46 3.69 -0.43 -0.25
N LEU A 47 3.71 -1.50 0.55
CA LEU A 47 4.90 -1.90 1.32
C LEU A 47 6.07 -2.29 0.43
N ILE A 48 5.82 -2.97 -0.70
CA ILE A 48 6.86 -3.32 -1.68
C ILE A 48 7.47 -2.04 -2.29
N LEU A 49 6.63 -1.09 -2.72
CA LEU A 49 7.10 0.19 -3.26
C LEU A 49 7.91 0.98 -2.22
N LEU A 50 7.45 0.95 -0.96
CA LEU A 50 8.17 1.56 0.15
C LEU A 50 9.54 0.89 0.34
N ALA A 51 9.58 -0.44 0.38
CA ALA A 51 10.80 -1.23 0.52
C ALA A 51 11.79 -0.95 -0.62
N ILE A 52 11.31 -0.80 -1.87
CA ILE A 52 12.14 -0.43 -3.01
C ILE A 52 12.66 1.01 -2.88
N SER A 53 11.87 1.94 -2.30
CA SER A 53 12.32 3.32 -2.09
C SER A 53 13.43 3.44 -1.04
N PHE A 54 13.43 2.56 -0.03
CA PHE A 54 14.41 2.54 1.06
C PHE A 54 15.54 1.52 0.85
N GLY A 55 15.37 0.57 -0.06
CA GLY A 55 16.43 -0.33 -0.51
C GLY A 55 17.50 0.47 -1.23
N ASP A 56 18.75 0.33 -0.79
CA ASP A 56 19.89 1.05 -1.34
C ASP A 56 20.20 0.68 -2.79
#